data_AF-A0A8X6FS69-F1
#
_entry.id   AF-A0A8X6FS69-F1
#
_cell.length_a   1.000
_cell.length_b   1.000
_cell.length_c   1.000
_cell.angle_alpha   90.00
_cell.angle_beta   90.00
_cell.angle_gamma   90.00
#
_symmetry.space_group_name_H-M   'P 1'
#
loop_
_entity.id
_entity.type
_entity.pdbx_description
1 polymer ?
#
loop_
_entity_poly.entity_id
_entity_poly.type
_entity_poly.pdbx_seq_one_letter_code
_entity_poly.pdbx_strand_id
1 'polypeptide(L)'
;MPIPDHPKKYEIVKDYVEEEEFIGPGASHDPDLDAEDLNEPRRLNQAELSDLVTDLDFPKQKAELLSSKLQQWNLLLSYIKIT
;
A
#
# COMPACT_ATOMS: atom_id res chain seq x y z
N MET A 1 -37.55 -5.43 -15.19
CA MET A 1 -37.78 -4.16 -14.46
C MET A 1 -36.68 -3.19 -14.86
N PRO A 2 -36.98 -1.92 -15.17
CA PRO A 2 -35.95 -0.94 -15.47
C PRO A 2 -35.20 -0.55 -14.19
N ILE A 3 -33.91 -0.24 -14.33
CA ILE A 3 -33.05 0.21 -13.24
C ILE A 3 -33.29 1.72 -13.03
N PRO A 4 -33.43 2.21 -11.79
CA PRO A 4 -33.56 3.64 -11.51
C PRO A 4 -32.32 4.42 -11.97
N ASP A 5 -32.53 5.61 -12.56
CA ASP A 5 -31.45 6.49 -12.98
C ASP A 5 -30.62 6.99 -11.79
N HIS A 6 -29.32 7.18 -12.03
CA HIS A 6 -28.38 7.67 -11.04
C HIS A 6 -28.66 9.13 -10.66
N PRO A 7 -28.34 9.54 -9.43
CA PRO A 7 -28.52 10.92 -8.99
C PRO A 7 -27.68 11.90 -9.84
N LYS A 8 -28.22 13.09 -10.09
CA LYS A 8 -27.55 14.16 -10.84
C LYS A 8 -26.29 14.61 -10.09
N LYS A 9 -25.25 14.94 -10.85
CA LYS A 9 -23.95 15.41 -10.32
C LYS A 9 -24.16 16.60 -9.40
N TYR A 10 -23.60 16.50 -8.20
CA TYR A 10 -23.54 17.58 -7.23
C TYR A 10 -22.45 18.57 -7.65
N GLU A 11 -22.81 19.82 -7.90
CA GLU A 11 -21.86 20.92 -7.93
C GLU A 11 -21.55 21.29 -6.48
N ILE A 12 -20.32 21.03 -6.06
CA ILE A 12 -19.81 21.46 -4.76
C ILE A 12 -19.70 22.98 -4.84
N VAL A 13 -20.65 23.68 -4.21
CA VAL A 13 -20.55 25.12 -3.99
C VAL A 13 -19.37 25.34 -3.04
N LYS A 14 -18.27 25.92 -3.58
CA LYS A 14 -17.08 26.30 -2.82
C LYS A 14 -17.39 27.54 -1.98
N ASP A 15 -18.21 27.37 -0.95
CA ASP A 15 -18.39 28.38 0.08
C ASP A 15 -17.65 27.91 1.35
N TYR A 16 -16.49 28.54 1.57
CA TYR A 16 -15.61 28.52 2.77
C TYR A 16 -14.90 27.16 3.04
N VAL A 17 -13.58 27.03 3.10
CA VAL A 17 -12.44 27.91 3.37
C VAL A 17 -11.33 27.54 2.36
N GLU A 18 -10.54 28.51 1.93
CA GLU A 18 -9.24 28.25 1.30
C GLU A 18 -8.37 27.56 2.36
N GLU A 19 -8.41 26.23 2.40
CA GLU A 19 -7.38 25.46 3.10
C GLU A 19 -6.09 25.68 2.31
N GLU A 20 -5.44 26.82 2.57
CA GLU A 20 -3.98 26.90 2.51
C GLU A 20 -3.46 25.61 3.14
N GLU A 21 -2.47 24.99 2.49
CA GLU A 21 -1.70 23.90 3.07
C GLU A 21 -1.22 24.32 4.46
N PHE A 22 -2.01 24.02 5.49
CA PHE A 22 -1.58 24.14 6.86
C PHE A 22 -0.62 22.97 7.07
N ILE A 23 0.63 23.20 6.67
CA ILE A 23 1.78 22.53 7.25
C ILE A 23 1.78 22.99 8.70
N GLY A 24 0.93 22.36 9.51
CA GLY A 24 0.91 22.58 10.94
C GLY A 24 2.30 22.24 11.50
N PRO A 25 2.77 22.93 12.55
CA PRO A 25 4.03 22.63 13.22
C PRO A 25 3.92 21.35 14.07
N GLY A 26 3.40 20.27 13.48
CA GLY A 26 3.15 18.97 14.09
C GLY A 26 3.61 17.79 13.24
N ALA A 27 4.08 18.02 12.01
CA ALA A 27 4.95 17.06 11.35
C ALA A 27 6.35 17.26 11.93
N SER A 28 6.60 16.68 13.11
CA SER A 28 7.97 16.36 13.51
C SER A 28 8.52 15.53 12.36
N HIS A 29 9.36 16.16 11.54
CA HIS A 29 10.13 15.52 10.51
C HIS A 29 10.94 14.43 11.21
N ASP A 30 10.39 13.21 11.18
CA ASP A 30 11.06 12.04 11.70
C ASP A 30 12.05 11.65 10.61
N PRO A 31 13.37 11.79 10.83
CA PRO A 31 14.37 11.41 9.84
C PRO A 31 14.33 9.90 9.56
N ASP A 32 13.72 9.08 10.41
CA ASP A 32 13.48 7.65 10.10
C ASP A 32 12.34 7.45 9.08
N LEU A 33 11.53 8.48 8.84
CA LEU A 33 10.54 8.55 7.76
C LEU A 33 11.04 9.39 6.59
N ASP A 34 12.36 9.45 6.39
CA ASP A 34 12.94 9.88 5.13
C ASP A 34 12.29 9.05 4.02
N ALA A 35 11.40 9.73 3.30
CA ALA A 35 10.54 9.20 2.28
C ALA A 35 11.39 8.66 1.12
N GLU A 36 11.89 7.43 1.27
CA GLU A 36 12.20 6.54 0.15
C GLU A 36 11.00 6.65 -0.80
N ASP A 37 11.27 7.25 -1.95
CA ASP A 37 10.35 7.66 -3.02
C ASP A 37 8.90 7.17 -2.81
N LEU A 38 8.07 7.98 -2.12
CA LEU A 38 6.67 7.65 -1.77
C LEU A 38 5.81 7.29 -3.00
N ASN A 39 6.33 7.52 -4.20
CA ASN A 39 5.68 7.20 -5.45
C ASN A 39 5.90 5.75 -5.93
N GLU A 40 6.93 5.03 -5.47
CA GLU A 40 7.11 3.62 -5.84
C GLU A 40 6.66 2.68 -4.71
N PRO A 41 5.73 1.74 -4.97
CA PRO A 41 5.38 0.73 -3.98
C PRO A 41 6.60 -0.12 -3.64
N ARG A 42 7.00 -0.10 -2.36
CA ARG A 42 8.10 -0.92 -1.83
C ARG A 42 7.84 -2.40 -2.11
N ARG A 43 8.69 -3.02 -2.93
CA ARG A 43 8.65 -4.46 -3.21
C ARG A 43 9.59 -5.20 -2.25
N LEU A 44 9.09 -6.26 -1.65
CA LEU A 44 9.84 -7.17 -0.78
C LEU A 44 10.91 -7.93 -1.57
N ASN A 45 12.09 -8.05 -0.96
CA ASN A 45 13.18 -8.86 -1.45
C ASN A 45 13.12 -10.32 -0.90
N GLN A 46 14.03 -11.19 -1.36
CA GLN A 46 14.03 -12.61 -0.96
C GLN A 46 14.38 -12.82 0.52
N ALA A 47 15.23 -11.96 1.09
CA ALA A 47 15.61 -12.03 2.49
C ALA A 47 14.42 -11.62 3.37
N GLU A 48 13.75 -10.52 3.07
CA GLU A 48 12.55 -10.08 3.79
C GLU A 48 11.41 -11.10 3.72
N LEU A 49 11.21 -11.74 2.55
CA LEU A 49 10.24 -12.83 2.44
C LEU A 49 10.63 -14.04 3.29
N SER A 50 11.92 -14.39 3.30
CA SER A 50 12.44 -15.51 4.11
C SER A 50 12.27 -15.23 5.59
N ASP A 51 12.65 -14.04 6.04
CA ASP A 51 12.52 -13.58 7.41
C ASP A 51 11.06 -13.62 7.84
N LEU A 52 10.14 -13.17 6.98
CA LEU A 52 8.71 -13.22 7.25
C LEU A 52 8.18 -14.67 7.39
N VAL A 53 8.70 -15.61 6.59
CA VAL A 53 8.33 -17.03 6.68
C VAL A 53 8.86 -17.65 7.98
N THR A 54 10.06 -17.28 8.41
CA THR A 54 10.66 -17.77 9.66
C THR A 54 10.04 -17.14 10.90
N ASP A 55 9.79 -15.84 10.89
CA ASP A 55 9.22 -15.10 12.03
C ASP A 55 7.79 -15.55 12.34
N LEU A 56 7.05 -15.94 11.30
CA LEU A 56 5.67 -16.41 11.41
C LEU A 56 5.56 -17.94 11.50
N ASP A 57 6.69 -18.66 11.49
CA ASP A 57 6.77 -20.12 11.55
C ASP A 57 5.84 -20.81 10.52
N PHE A 58 5.82 -20.29 9.28
CA PHE A 58 4.88 -20.78 8.29
C PHE A 58 5.26 -22.16 7.74
N PRO A 59 4.32 -23.14 7.71
CA PRO A 59 4.54 -24.38 6.99
C PRO A 59 4.65 -24.11 5.48
N LYS A 60 5.43 -24.93 4.77
CA LYS A 60 5.78 -24.73 3.34
C LYS A 60 4.59 -24.35 2.46
N GLN A 61 3.46 -25.04 2.59
CA GLN A 61 2.26 -24.76 1.79
C GLN A 61 1.69 -23.36 2.01
N LYS A 62 1.75 -22.84 3.25
CA LYS A 62 1.29 -21.47 3.57
C LYS A 62 2.29 -20.42 3.10
N ALA A 63 3.59 -20.70 3.22
CA ALA A 63 4.63 -19.84 2.67
C ALA A 63 4.48 -19.70 1.14
N GLU A 64 4.28 -20.80 0.43
CA GLU A 64 4.00 -20.80 -1.02
C GLU A 64 2.74 -19.98 -1.36
N LEU A 65 1.65 -20.17 -0.63
CA LEU A 65 0.42 -19.38 -0.83
C LEU A 65 0.66 -17.88 -0.59
N LEU A 66 1.41 -17.54 0.46
CA LEU A 66 1.78 -16.16 0.77
C LEU A 66 2.58 -15.53 -0.38
N SER A 67 3.63 -16.19 -0.87
CA SER A 67 4.40 -15.67 -2.00
C SER A 67 3.56 -15.50 -3.26
N SER A 68 2.65 -16.43 -3.53
CA SER A 68 1.73 -16.32 -4.66
C SER A 68 0.85 -15.07 -4.54
N LYS A 69 0.36 -14.75 -3.33
CA LYS A 69 -0.41 -13.52 -3.10
C LYS A 69 0.44 -12.25 -3.17
N LEU A 70 1.63 -12.25 -2.58
CA LEU A 70 2.55 -11.11 -2.67
C LEU A 70 2.95 -10.81 -4.12
N GLN A 71 3.15 -11.85 -4.93
CA GLN A 71 3.39 -11.71 -6.36
C GLN A 71 2.16 -11.14 -7.10
N GLN A 72 0.95 -11.63 -6.79
CA GLN A 72 -0.29 -11.10 -7.38
C GLN A 72 -0.53 -9.63 -7.04
N TRP A 73 -0.12 -9.19 -5.85
CA TRP A 73 -0.23 -7.79 -5.42
C TRP A 73 0.92 -6.90 -5.92
N ASN A 74 1.87 -7.45 -6.70
CA ASN A 74 3.06 -6.74 -7.14
C ASN A 74 3.91 -6.19 -5.97
N LEU A 75 3.85 -6.86 -4.82
CA LEU A 75 4.62 -6.54 -3.62
C LEU A 75 5.91 -7.35 -3.51
N LEU A 76 6.15 -8.25 -4.46
CA LEU A 76 7.35 -9.09 -4.51
C LEU A 76 8.15 -8.74 -5.77
N LEU A 77 9.47 -8.74 -5.70
CA LEU A 77 10.29 -8.61 -6.91
C LEU A 77 10.06 -9.79 -7.85
N SER A 78 10.03 -9.52 -9.15
CA SER A 78 9.60 -10.49 -10.18
C SER A 78 10.48 -11.75 -10.29
N TYR A 79 11.70 -11.70 -9.76
CA TYR A 79 12.68 -12.79 -9.81
C TYR A 79 12.70 -13.66 -8.54
N ILE A 80 11.90 -13.34 -7.52
CA ILE A 80 11.88 -14.05 -6.24
C ILE A 80 11.03 -15.32 -6.36
N LYS A 81 11.56 -16.44 -5.85
CA LYS A 81 10.89 -17.73 -5.84
C LYS A 81 11.07 -18.40 -4.48
N ILE A 82 9.98 -18.89 -3.90
CA ILE A 82 10.07 -19.79 -2.74
C ILE A 82 10.65 -21.12 -3.21
N THR A 83 11.70 -21.59 -2.55
CA THR A 83 12.38 -22.88 -2.81
C THR A 83 12.04 -23.87 -1.69
#